data_AF-A0A653YIC1-F1
#
_entry.id   AF-A0A653YIC1-F1
#
_cell.length_a   1.000
_cell.length_b   1.000
_cell.length_c   1.000
_cell.angle_alpha   90.00
_cell.angle_beta   90.00
_cell.angle_gamma   90.00
#
_symmetry.space_group_name_H-M   'P 1'
#
loop_
_entity.id
_entity.type
_entity.pdbx_description
1 polymer ?
#
loop_
_entity_poly.entity_id
_entity_poly.type
_entity_poly.pdbx_seq_one_letter_code
_entity_poly.pdbx_strand_id
1 'polypeptide(L)'
;MKPRFSFLVFFISAQTFALSESAKDQVRFLDKPYAITRISSLDTDCVWTKDDKGRLVSEASGPYGSGVCWHESAVEEAENLNDQGILTWHEAPVFDYEYGNKNKCYYEVDKKNGIARLLFGDNVTEREAEECRRPESEIKAIASASLIERKVEFGGYVARKNNLLGSLTLACYTGSLDTNNIMVSEAERMRRYRAILDLYKDDNPSASRITRAFEFASKNLSNRYPLDTRGQYRVAVCDQMVASGKL
;
A
#
# COMPACT_ATOMS: atom_id res chain seq x y z
N MET A 1 -48.71 33.14 18.28
CA MET A 1 -47.62 32.36 18.88
C MET A 1 -46.93 31.59 17.76
N LYS A 2 -45.62 31.80 17.55
CA LYS A 2 -44.84 31.19 16.45
C LYS A 2 -44.35 29.78 16.87
N PRO A 3 -44.36 28.77 15.98
CA PRO A 3 -43.69 27.52 16.27
C PRO A 3 -42.17 27.71 16.13
N ARG A 4 -41.41 27.29 17.15
CA ARG A 4 -39.96 27.25 17.09
C ARG A 4 -39.54 25.99 16.33
N PHE A 5 -39.13 26.14 15.08
CA PHE A 5 -38.32 25.14 14.39
C PHE A 5 -36.97 25.07 15.09
N SER A 6 -36.72 23.98 15.82
CA SER A 6 -35.42 23.69 16.38
C SER A 6 -34.57 23.09 15.26
N PHE A 7 -33.71 23.90 14.64
CA PHE A 7 -32.68 23.43 13.74
C PHE A 7 -31.65 22.62 14.55
N LEU A 8 -31.60 21.30 14.31
CA LEU A 8 -30.49 20.46 14.73
C LEU A 8 -29.28 20.82 13.86
N VAL A 9 -28.37 21.63 14.42
CA VAL A 9 -27.09 21.94 13.81
C VAL A 9 -26.17 20.74 14.04
N PHE A 10 -25.99 19.90 13.02
CA PHE A 10 -24.90 18.94 13.00
C PHE A 10 -23.59 19.70 12.73
N PHE A 11 -22.73 19.78 13.75
CA PHE A 11 -21.36 20.23 13.58
C PHE A 11 -20.61 19.21 12.72
N ILE A 12 -20.19 19.62 11.52
CA ILE A 12 -19.18 18.90 10.73
C ILE A 12 -17.83 19.17 11.42
N SER A 13 -17.50 18.35 12.43
CA SER A 13 -16.16 18.32 13.00
C SER A 13 -15.24 17.51 12.10
N ALA A 14 -13.99 17.98 11.97
CA ALA A 14 -12.91 17.25 11.32
C ALA A 14 -12.87 15.80 11.86
N GLN A 15 -13.07 14.85 10.95
CA GLN A 15 -13.24 13.43 11.28
C GLN A 15 -11.89 12.79 11.66
N THR A 16 -11.50 12.93 12.92
CA THR A 16 -10.77 11.86 13.59
C THR A 16 -11.81 11.01 14.31
N PHE A 17 -12.55 10.18 13.57
CA PHE A 17 -13.36 9.15 14.20
C PHE A 17 -12.39 8.16 14.85
N ALA A 18 -12.45 8.05 16.18
CA ALA A 18 -11.87 6.92 16.86
C ALA A 18 -12.71 5.69 16.48
N LEU A 19 -12.28 4.98 15.44
CA LEU A 19 -12.89 3.71 15.03
C LEU A 19 -12.88 2.73 16.20
N SER A 20 -13.97 1.98 16.38
CA SER A 20 -13.97 0.82 17.26
C SER A 20 -12.85 -0.16 16.86
N GLU A 21 -12.30 -0.89 17.83
CA GLU A 21 -11.27 -1.90 17.56
C GLU A 21 -11.76 -2.96 16.56
N SER A 22 -13.05 -3.32 16.60
CA SER A 22 -13.69 -4.21 15.63
C SER A 22 -13.66 -3.65 14.21
N ALA A 23 -13.92 -2.35 14.03
CA ALA A 23 -13.86 -1.73 12.70
C ALA A 23 -12.41 -1.62 12.22
N LYS A 24 -11.46 -1.29 13.11
CA LYS A 24 -10.03 -1.30 12.75
C LYS A 24 -9.60 -2.68 12.29
N ASP A 25 -9.96 -3.74 13.00
CA ASP A 25 -9.63 -5.12 12.62
C ASP A 25 -10.19 -5.51 11.25
N GLN A 26 -11.44 -5.13 10.95
CA GLN A 26 -12.02 -5.38 9.63
C GLN A 26 -11.29 -4.60 8.54
N VAL A 27 -11.06 -3.30 8.75
CA VAL A 27 -10.42 -2.43 7.77
C VAL A 27 -8.97 -2.83 7.52
N ARG A 28 -8.21 -3.26 8.54
CA ARG A 28 -6.78 -3.62 8.47
C ARG A 28 -6.43 -4.59 7.32
N PHE A 29 -7.38 -5.37 6.84
CA PHE A 29 -7.17 -6.39 5.81
C PHE A 29 -7.96 -6.17 4.51
N LEU A 30 -8.62 -5.01 4.37
CA LEU A 30 -9.31 -4.67 3.13
C LEU A 30 -8.33 -4.26 2.03
N ASP A 31 -8.62 -4.70 0.81
CA ASP A 31 -7.91 -4.36 -0.42
C ASP A 31 -8.73 -3.44 -1.34
N LYS A 32 -9.90 -3.01 -0.88
CA LYS A 32 -10.89 -2.23 -1.62
C LYS A 32 -11.38 -1.03 -0.81
N PRO A 33 -11.93 0.02 -1.49
CA PRO A 33 -12.53 1.15 -0.81
C PRO A 33 -13.63 0.73 0.16
N TYR A 34 -13.74 1.46 1.27
CA TYR A 34 -14.66 1.14 2.34
C TYR A 34 -15.37 2.38 2.86
N ALA A 35 -16.51 2.18 3.51
CA ALA A 35 -17.24 3.19 4.24
C ALA A 35 -17.63 2.66 5.61
N ILE A 36 -17.97 3.55 6.53
CA ILE A 36 -18.32 3.17 7.91
C ILE A 36 -19.61 3.86 8.31
N THR A 37 -20.53 3.11 8.88
CA THR A 37 -21.70 3.64 9.61
C THR A 37 -21.61 3.23 11.08
N ARG A 38 -22.32 3.95 11.95
CA ARG A 38 -22.30 3.70 13.40
C ARG A 38 -23.70 3.51 13.95
N ILE A 39 -23.96 2.33 14.48
CA ILE A 39 -25.20 2.00 15.19
C ILE A 39 -25.04 2.48 16.63
N SER A 40 -25.47 3.71 16.88
CA SER A 40 -25.24 4.41 18.16
C SER A 40 -25.83 3.67 19.38
N SER A 41 -26.95 2.96 19.22
CA SER A 41 -27.59 2.21 20.31
C SER A 41 -26.78 1.01 20.81
N LEU A 42 -25.86 0.51 19.99
CA LEU A 42 -25.04 -0.67 20.26
C LEU A 42 -23.54 -0.35 20.32
N ASP A 43 -23.17 0.92 20.17
CA ASP A 43 -21.77 1.34 20.08
C ASP A 43 -20.97 0.49 19.08
N THR A 44 -21.60 0.17 17.94
CA THR A 44 -21.03 -0.73 16.93
C THR A 44 -20.85 0.04 15.63
N ASP A 45 -19.63 -0.03 15.09
CA ASP A 45 -19.35 0.48 13.75
C ASP A 45 -19.48 -0.67 12.73
N CYS A 46 -20.18 -0.41 11.63
CA CYS A 46 -20.35 -1.33 10.52
C CYS A 46 -19.49 -0.87 9.34
N VAL A 47 -18.60 -1.75 8.89
CA VAL A 47 -17.73 -1.49 7.75
C VAL A 47 -18.39 -2.03 6.49
N TRP A 48 -18.46 -1.19 5.46
CA TRP A 48 -19.13 -1.48 4.19
C TRP A 48 -18.15 -1.40 3.03
N THR A 49 -18.26 -2.33 2.10
CA THR A 49 -17.56 -2.26 0.80
C THR A 49 -18.56 -2.41 -0.33
N LYS A 50 -18.08 -2.29 -1.58
CA LYS A 50 -18.87 -2.61 -2.76
C LYS A 50 -18.44 -3.96 -3.34
N ASP A 51 -19.41 -4.78 -3.69
CA ASP A 51 -19.16 -5.97 -4.51
C ASP A 51 -18.89 -5.61 -5.98
N ASP A 52 -18.61 -6.61 -6.81
CA ASP A 52 -18.35 -6.43 -8.23
C ASP A 52 -19.53 -5.82 -9.02
N LYS A 53 -20.73 -5.81 -8.42
CA LYS A 53 -21.95 -5.20 -8.99
C LYS A 53 -22.22 -3.82 -8.42
N GLY A 54 -21.35 -3.30 -7.56
CA GLY A 54 -21.48 -1.99 -6.92
C GLY A 54 -22.43 -1.96 -5.72
N ARG A 55 -22.92 -3.12 -5.25
CA ARG A 55 -23.86 -3.21 -4.11
C ARG A 55 -23.10 -3.15 -2.79
N LEU A 56 -23.71 -2.54 -1.78
CA LEU A 56 -23.14 -2.50 -0.43
C LEU A 56 -23.10 -3.90 0.19
N VAL A 57 -21.96 -4.25 0.76
CA VAL A 57 -21.75 -5.50 1.50
C VAL A 57 -21.05 -5.18 2.81
N SER A 58 -21.53 -5.77 3.90
CA SER A 58 -20.91 -5.64 5.21
C SER A 58 -19.66 -6.52 5.30
N GLU A 59 -18.58 -6.00 5.87
CA GLU A 59 -17.34 -6.76 6.15
C GLU A 59 -17.36 -7.38 7.55
N ALA A 60 -18.47 -7.22 8.29
CA ALA A 60 -18.64 -7.75 9.62
C ALA A 60 -18.53 -9.29 9.61
N SER A 61 -17.45 -9.81 10.19
CA SER A 61 -17.15 -11.24 10.24
C SER A 61 -16.48 -11.64 11.55
N GLY A 62 -16.50 -12.95 11.87
CA GLY A 62 -15.84 -13.51 13.03
C GLY A 62 -16.42 -13.08 14.38
N PRO A 63 -15.62 -13.06 15.46
CA PRO A 63 -16.08 -12.70 16.81
C PRO A 63 -16.49 -11.23 16.96
N TYR A 64 -16.24 -10.41 15.94
CA TYR A 64 -16.50 -8.98 15.92
C TYR A 64 -17.72 -8.59 15.07
N GLY A 65 -18.32 -9.56 14.34
CA GLY A 65 -19.57 -9.36 13.62
C GLY A 65 -20.76 -9.72 14.49
N SER A 66 -21.36 -8.75 15.18
CA SER A 66 -22.55 -8.99 16.02
C SER A 66 -23.83 -9.35 15.23
N GLY A 67 -23.72 -9.63 13.92
CA GLY A 67 -24.86 -9.87 13.01
C GLY A 67 -25.70 -8.62 12.71
N VAL A 68 -25.62 -7.60 13.56
CA VAL A 68 -26.40 -6.36 13.45
C VAL A 68 -26.06 -5.55 12.20
N CYS A 69 -24.82 -5.62 11.72
CA CYS A 69 -24.40 -4.99 10.48
C CYS A 69 -24.93 -5.71 9.22
N TRP A 70 -25.55 -6.88 9.37
CA TRP A 70 -26.27 -7.60 8.32
C TRP A 70 -27.79 -7.48 8.44
N HIS A 71 -28.27 -6.82 9.50
CA HIS A 71 -29.70 -6.63 9.72
C HIS A 71 -30.27 -5.68 8.66
N GLU A 72 -31.48 -5.95 8.18
CA GLU A 72 -32.14 -5.21 7.10
C GLU A 72 -32.14 -3.70 7.35
N SER A 73 -32.45 -3.27 8.58
CA SER A 73 -32.45 -1.85 8.94
C SER A 73 -31.07 -1.18 8.83
N ALA A 74 -29.97 -1.90 9.15
CA ALA A 74 -28.63 -1.35 9.04
C ALA A 74 -28.17 -1.27 7.58
N VAL A 75 -28.57 -2.27 6.77
CA VAL A 75 -28.32 -2.28 5.32
C VAL A 75 -29.10 -1.15 4.66
N GLU A 76 -30.39 -1.01 4.95
CA GLU A 76 -31.27 0.03 4.39
C GLU A 76 -30.77 1.44 4.76
N GLU A 77 -30.32 1.65 5.99
CA GLU A 77 -29.71 2.91 6.40
C GLU A 77 -28.44 3.21 5.59
N ALA A 78 -27.54 2.23 5.45
CA ALA A 78 -26.30 2.40 4.69
C ALA A 78 -26.56 2.66 3.19
N GLU A 79 -27.53 1.95 2.59
CA GLU A 79 -27.97 2.16 1.21
C GLU A 79 -28.56 3.56 1.03
N ASN A 80 -29.46 3.98 1.91
CA ASN A 80 -30.03 5.33 1.89
C ASN A 80 -28.94 6.42 1.98
N LEU A 81 -27.96 6.26 2.86
CA LEU A 81 -26.83 7.19 2.98
C LEU A 81 -25.94 7.20 1.74
N ASN A 82 -25.72 6.04 1.12
CA ASN A 82 -24.97 5.92 -0.13
C ASN A 82 -25.69 6.59 -1.29
N ASP A 83 -27.00 6.38 -1.42
CA ASP A 83 -27.82 6.94 -2.49
C ASP A 83 -27.98 8.47 -2.38
N GLN A 84 -27.96 8.99 -1.16
CA GLN A 84 -27.92 10.43 -0.89
C GLN A 84 -26.52 11.05 -1.08
N GLY A 85 -25.49 10.25 -1.34
CA GLY A 85 -24.10 10.72 -1.47
C GLY A 85 -23.48 11.22 -0.15
N ILE A 86 -24.07 10.85 0.98
CA ILE A 86 -23.63 11.26 2.33
C ILE A 86 -22.62 10.26 2.90
N LEU A 87 -22.71 8.99 2.49
CA LEU A 87 -21.80 7.95 2.94
C LEU A 87 -20.36 8.26 2.50
N THR A 88 -19.47 8.47 3.47
CA THR A 88 -18.07 8.82 3.21
C THR A 88 -17.27 7.57 2.85
N TRP A 89 -16.68 7.58 1.66
CA TRP A 89 -15.85 6.49 1.15
C TRP A 89 -14.37 6.81 1.36
N HIS A 90 -13.67 5.86 1.95
CA HIS A 90 -12.23 5.83 2.12
C HIS A 90 -11.60 4.94 1.05
N GLU A 91 -10.41 5.30 0.59
CA GLU A 91 -9.60 4.42 -0.24
C GLU A 91 -9.20 3.17 0.55
N ALA A 92 -8.89 2.09 -0.17
CA ALA A 92 -8.32 0.89 0.43
C ALA A 92 -7.10 1.25 1.28
N PRO A 93 -6.92 0.64 2.47
CA PRO A 93 -5.77 0.92 3.30
C PRO A 93 -4.44 0.65 2.62
N VAL A 94 -3.50 1.58 2.78
CA VAL A 94 -2.14 1.46 2.21
C VAL A 94 -1.12 1.47 3.34
N PHE A 95 -0.51 0.31 3.56
CA PHE A 95 0.49 0.09 4.61
C PHE A 95 1.90 0.35 4.09
N ASP A 96 2.22 1.62 3.82
CA ASP A 96 3.50 2.04 3.28
C ASP A 96 4.44 2.67 4.31
N TYR A 97 4.09 2.66 5.59
CA TYR A 97 4.97 3.03 6.71
C TYR A 97 5.24 1.83 7.63
N GLU A 98 6.39 1.83 8.30
CA GLU A 98 6.75 0.81 9.29
C GLU A 98 7.30 1.40 10.58
N TYR A 99 7.10 0.68 11.68
CA TYR A 99 7.65 0.98 13.01
C TYR A 99 8.01 -0.31 13.74
N GLY A 100 9.10 -0.31 14.50
CA GLY A 100 9.49 -1.44 15.36
C GLY A 100 10.62 -2.28 14.78
N ASN A 101 10.74 -3.53 15.25
CA ASN A 101 11.86 -4.42 14.95
C ASN A 101 11.35 -5.70 14.29
N LYS A 102 11.74 -5.95 13.04
CA LYS A 102 11.33 -7.12 12.25
C LYS A 102 11.76 -8.47 12.84
N ASN A 103 12.78 -8.49 13.71
CA ASN A 103 13.18 -9.71 14.44
C ASN A 103 12.35 -9.95 15.71
N LYS A 104 11.57 -8.94 16.13
CA LYS A 104 10.65 -8.98 17.27
C LYS A 104 9.24 -8.68 16.74
N CYS A 105 8.57 -7.65 17.23
CA CYS A 105 7.34 -7.16 16.65
C CYS A 105 7.60 -5.87 15.85
N TYR A 106 6.86 -5.73 14.76
CA TYR A 106 6.84 -4.52 13.96
C TYR A 106 5.42 -4.25 13.50
N TYR A 107 5.17 -3.00 13.13
CA TYR A 107 3.89 -2.52 12.66
C TYR A 107 4.09 -2.03 11.24
N GLU A 108 3.19 -2.42 10.35
CA GLU A 108 2.96 -1.65 9.14
C GLU A 108 1.81 -0.68 9.39
N VAL A 109 1.91 0.53 8.86
CA VAL A 109 1.01 1.64 9.21
C VAL A 109 0.46 2.28 7.94
N ASP A 110 -0.86 2.39 7.89
CA ASP A 110 -1.56 3.34 7.04
C ASP A 110 -1.70 4.65 7.82
N LYS A 111 -0.83 5.62 7.50
CA LYS A 111 -0.85 6.93 8.16
C LYS A 111 -2.06 7.78 7.80
N LYS A 112 -2.66 7.56 6.62
CA LYS A 112 -3.82 8.35 6.16
C LYS A 112 -5.05 8.00 6.97
N ASN A 113 -5.27 6.71 7.21
CA ASN A 113 -6.43 6.21 7.94
C ASN A 113 -6.17 5.99 9.44
N GLY A 114 -4.91 6.10 9.89
CA GLY A 114 -4.55 5.94 11.30
C GLY A 114 -4.69 4.49 11.78
N ILE A 115 -4.33 3.55 10.91
CA ILE A 115 -4.50 2.11 11.15
C ILE A 115 -3.12 1.45 11.15
N ALA A 116 -2.83 0.64 12.16
CA ALA A 116 -1.62 -0.18 12.20
C ALA A 116 -1.96 -1.67 12.12
N ARG A 117 -1.10 -2.43 11.45
CA ARG A 117 -1.11 -3.88 11.41
C ARG A 117 0.10 -4.42 12.16
N LEU A 118 -0.14 -5.04 13.31
CA LEU A 118 0.90 -5.70 14.10
C LEU A 118 1.34 -7.01 13.42
N LEU A 119 2.66 -7.18 13.31
CA LEU A 119 3.31 -8.36 12.75
C LEU A 119 4.41 -8.82 13.71
N PHE A 120 4.65 -10.12 13.72
CA PHE A 120 5.69 -10.75 14.55
C PHE A 120 6.74 -11.40 13.65
N GLY A 121 8.00 -11.21 14.03
CA GLY A 121 9.14 -11.95 13.50
C GLY A 121 9.31 -13.27 14.24
N ASP A 122 10.27 -14.07 13.75
CA ASP A 122 10.40 -15.49 14.11
C ASP A 122 10.77 -15.75 15.59
N ASN A 123 11.27 -14.75 16.31
CA ASN A 123 11.87 -14.91 17.65
C ASN A 123 11.14 -14.14 18.76
N VAL A 124 9.82 -13.93 18.63
CA VAL A 124 9.02 -13.22 19.65
C VAL A 124 8.61 -14.13 20.80
N THR A 125 8.89 -13.71 22.03
CA THR A 125 8.33 -14.35 23.24
C THR A 125 6.88 -13.89 23.50
N GLU A 126 6.08 -14.68 24.21
CA GLU A 126 4.67 -14.30 24.51
C GLU A 126 4.59 -12.95 25.26
N ARG A 127 5.51 -12.71 26.20
CA ARG A 127 5.58 -11.44 26.93
C ARG A 127 5.82 -10.25 25.99
N GLU A 128 6.72 -10.42 25.02
CA GLU A 128 6.96 -9.39 24.00
C GLU A 128 5.73 -9.22 23.10
N ALA A 129 5.06 -10.31 22.73
CA ALA A 129 3.83 -10.26 21.95
C ALA A 129 2.73 -9.47 22.68
N GLU A 130 2.53 -9.72 23.97
CA GLU A 130 1.58 -8.98 24.82
C GLU A 130 1.91 -7.49 24.89
N GLU A 131 3.17 -7.12 25.07
CA GLU A 131 3.62 -5.72 25.07
C GLU A 131 3.31 -5.04 23.72
N CYS A 132 3.47 -5.74 22.61
CA CYS A 132 3.18 -5.21 21.27
C CYS A 132 1.67 -5.15 20.97
N ARG A 133 0.83 -5.96 21.62
CA ARG A 133 -0.63 -5.89 21.45
C ARG A 133 -1.27 -4.72 22.23
N ARG A 134 -0.51 -4.01 23.07
CA ARG A 134 -1.05 -2.91 23.88
C ARG A 134 -1.47 -1.71 23.01
N PRO A 135 -2.58 -1.03 23.33
CA PRO A 135 -3.02 0.17 22.59
C PRO A 135 -1.97 1.28 22.54
N GLU A 136 -1.16 1.46 23.60
CA GLU A 136 -0.11 2.47 23.62
C GLU A 136 0.98 2.20 22.58
N SER A 137 1.28 0.91 22.32
CA SER A 137 2.26 0.49 21.33
C SER A 137 1.77 0.78 19.91
N GLU A 138 0.48 0.55 19.63
CA GLU A 138 -0.15 0.90 18.35
C GLU A 138 -0.16 2.43 18.12
N ILE A 139 -0.59 3.21 19.11
CA ILE A 139 -0.59 4.68 19.03
C ILE A 139 0.81 5.21 18.75
N LYS A 140 1.82 4.66 19.45
CA LYS A 140 3.22 5.01 19.24
C LYS A 140 3.70 4.64 17.84
N ALA A 141 3.30 3.48 17.34
CA ALA A 141 3.62 3.04 15.98
C ALA A 141 3.05 4.00 14.94
N ILE A 142 1.76 4.35 15.03
CA ILE A 142 1.11 5.27 14.10
C ILE A 142 1.83 6.63 14.09
N ALA A 143 2.15 7.17 15.27
CA ALA A 143 2.83 8.45 15.41
C ALA A 143 4.27 8.43 14.85
N SER A 144 5.01 7.33 15.08
CA SER A 144 6.46 7.26 14.85
C SER A 144 6.86 6.50 13.60
N ALA A 145 5.92 5.90 12.86
CA ALA A 145 6.25 5.10 11.68
C ALA A 145 6.93 5.94 10.60
N SER A 146 7.93 5.33 9.99
CA SER A 146 8.70 5.88 8.88
C SER A 146 8.28 5.22 7.58
N LEU A 147 8.33 5.95 6.46
CA LEU A 147 7.99 5.41 5.15
C LEU A 147 8.85 4.16 4.88
N ILE A 148 8.21 3.05 4.53
CA ILE A 148 8.88 1.82 4.10
C ILE A 148 9.71 2.17 2.89
N GLU A 149 11.01 1.95 3.01
CA GLU A 149 11.91 2.13 1.90
C GLU A 149 11.66 1.03 0.86
N ARG A 150 10.81 1.33 -0.13
CA ARG A 150 10.53 0.42 -1.24
C ARG A 150 11.85 0.04 -1.91
N LYS A 151 12.11 -1.27 -1.97
CA LYS A 151 13.25 -1.86 -2.67
C LYS A 151 12.77 -2.66 -3.87
N VAL A 152 13.52 -2.55 -4.96
CA VAL A 152 13.35 -3.38 -6.15
C VAL A 152 14.62 -4.17 -6.34
N GLU A 153 14.52 -5.49 -6.42
CA GLU A 153 15.68 -6.38 -6.44
C GLU A 153 15.51 -7.48 -7.49
N PHE A 154 16.40 -7.50 -8.49
CA PHE A 154 16.45 -8.56 -9.50
C PHE A 154 17.90 -8.84 -9.89
N GLY A 155 18.26 -10.12 -10.03
CA GLY A 155 19.60 -10.52 -10.48
C GLY A 155 20.75 -10.10 -9.54
N GLY A 156 20.47 -9.89 -8.25
CA GLY A 156 21.44 -9.46 -7.23
C GLY A 156 21.65 -7.94 -7.12
N TYR A 157 20.98 -7.13 -7.95
CA TYR A 157 21.04 -5.66 -7.88
C TYR A 157 19.84 -5.12 -7.11
N VAL A 158 20.10 -4.16 -6.23
CA VAL A 158 19.07 -3.52 -5.39
C VAL A 158 18.94 -2.05 -5.76
N ALA A 159 17.72 -1.66 -6.13
CA ALA A 159 17.33 -0.27 -6.34
C ALA A 159 16.43 0.20 -5.20
N ARG A 160 16.66 1.43 -4.73
CA ARG A 160 15.88 2.13 -3.71
C ARG A 160 15.68 3.57 -4.16
N LYS A 161 14.65 4.26 -3.66
CA LYS A 161 14.35 5.66 -4.04
C LYS A 161 15.51 6.62 -3.76
N ASN A 162 16.28 6.39 -2.69
CA ASN A 162 17.46 7.21 -2.35
C ASN A 162 18.73 6.80 -3.13
N ASN A 163 18.67 5.77 -3.98
CA ASN A 163 19.80 5.27 -4.76
C ASN A 163 19.48 5.33 -6.26
N LEU A 164 19.47 6.55 -6.80
CA LEU A 164 19.22 6.78 -8.23
C LEU A 164 20.22 6.04 -9.11
N LEU A 165 21.50 5.99 -8.75
CA LEU A 165 22.51 5.27 -9.53
C LEU A 165 22.20 3.77 -9.61
N GLY A 166 21.81 3.14 -8.49
CA GLY A 166 21.36 1.75 -8.47
C GLY A 166 20.10 1.54 -9.32
N SER A 167 19.16 2.49 -9.31
CA SER A 167 17.97 2.45 -10.17
C SER A 167 18.31 2.57 -11.66
N LEU A 168 19.26 3.43 -12.04
CA LEU A 168 19.72 3.57 -13.42
C LEU A 168 20.44 2.31 -13.90
N THR A 169 21.32 1.74 -13.07
CA THR A 169 21.98 0.45 -13.34
C THR A 169 20.94 -0.64 -13.54
N LEU A 170 19.97 -0.78 -12.63
CA LEU A 170 18.97 -1.83 -12.69
C LEU A 170 18.01 -1.65 -13.88
N ALA A 171 17.67 -0.41 -14.23
CA ALA A 171 16.86 -0.11 -15.42
C ALA A 171 17.60 -0.44 -16.72
N CYS A 172 18.88 -0.07 -16.81
CA CYS A 172 19.74 -0.44 -17.92
C CYS A 172 19.91 -1.97 -18.01
N TYR A 173 20.12 -2.66 -16.89
CA TYR A 173 20.18 -4.12 -16.86
C TYR A 173 18.86 -4.75 -17.31
N THR A 174 17.72 -4.17 -16.95
CA THR A 174 16.39 -4.67 -17.36
C THR A 174 16.16 -4.47 -18.86
N GLY A 175 16.49 -3.30 -19.43
CA GLY A 175 16.42 -3.06 -20.88
C GLY A 175 17.42 -3.91 -21.68
N SER A 176 18.54 -4.20 -21.04
CA SER A 176 19.43 -5.35 -21.20
C SER A 176 18.93 -6.63 -21.86
N LEU A 177 17.83 -7.12 -21.29
CA LEU A 177 17.41 -8.50 -21.39
C LEU A 177 16.88 -8.79 -22.78
N ASP A 178 17.20 -9.98 -23.29
CA ASP A 178 16.81 -10.41 -24.63
C ASP A 178 15.29 -10.46 -24.78
N THR A 179 14.79 -10.03 -25.94
CA THR A 179 13.34 -9.98 -26.23
C THR A 179 12.81 -11.29 -26.79
N ASN A 180 13.66 -12.32 -26.90
CA ASN A 180 13.30 -13.61 -27.46
C ASN A 180 12.49 -14.50 -26.50
N ASN A 181 12.16 -13.99 -25.30
CA ASN A 181 11.37 -14.66 -24.25
C ASN A 181 11.96 -15.97 -23.73
N ILE A 182 13.23 -16.29 -24.02
CA ILE A 182 13.82 -17.58 -23.66
C ILE A 182 14.11 -17.65 -22.15
N MET A 183 14.67 -16.58 -21.57
CA MET A 183 15.07 -16.55 -20.16
C MET A 183 14.18 -15.64 -19.30
N VAL A 184 13.74 -14.53 -19.86
CA VAL A 184 12.82 -13.58 -19.22
C VAL A 184 11.80 -13.19 -20.26
N SER A 185 10.51 -13.36 -19.95
CA SER A 185 9.44 -12.94 -20.86
C SER A 185 9.36 -11.41 -20.94
N GLU A 186 8.86 -10.89 -22.06
CA GLU A 186 8.62 -9.46 -22.24
C GLU A 186 7.71 -8.89 -21.15
N ALA A 187 6.70 -9.67 -20.73
CA ALA A 187 5.80 -9.31 -19.65
C ALA A 187 6.56 -9.14 -18.32
N GLU A 188 7.47 -10.06 -17.99
CA GLU A 188 8.30 -9.97 -16.79
C GLU A 188 9.30 -8.81 -16.90
N ARG A 189 9.90 -8.59 -18.07
CA ARG A 189 10.81 -7.46 -18.33
C ARG A 189 10.12 -6.12 -18.08
N MET A 190 8.92 -5.94 -18.62
CA MET A 190 8.13 -4.73 -18.43
C MET A 190 7.60 -4.58 -17.00
N ARG A 191 7.25 -5.69 -16.33
CA ARG A 191 6.91 -5.67 -14.89
C ARG A 191 8.08 -5.15 -14.05
N ARG A 192 9.30 -5.67 -14.27
CA ARG A 192 10.51 -5.21 -13.57
C ARG A 192 10.78 -3.73 -13.81
N TYR A 193 10.68 -3.28 -15.06
CA TYR A 193 10.87 -1.88 -15.40
C TYR A 193 9.86 -0.96 -14.71
N ARG A 194 8.57 -1.31 -14.72
CA ARG A 194 7.52 -0.56 -14.01
C ARG A 194 7.79 -0.49 -12.51
N ALA A 195 8.21 -1.59 -11.89
CA ALA A 195 8.54 -1.61 -10.47
C ALA A 195 9.67 -0.59 -10.12
N ILE A 196 10.66 -0.41 -11.00
CA ILE A 196 11.72 0.59 -10.82
C ILE A 196 11.15 2.00 -10.94
N LEU A 197 10.29 2.26 -11.94
CA LEU A 197 9.63 3.56 -12.10
C LEU A 197 8.72 3.92 -10.93
N ASP A 198 8.04 2.94 -10.34
CA ASP A 198 7.15 3.14 -9.19
C ASP A 198 7.89 3.65 -7.95
N LEU A 199 9.21 3.44 -7.84
CA LEU A 199 10.04 4.07 -6.80
C LEU A 199 10.09 5.61 -6.93
N TYR A 200 9.85 6.14 -8.13
CA TYR A 200 9.98 7.54 -8.51
C TYR A 200 8.68 8.14 -9.07
N LYS A 201 7.52 7.56 -8.74
CA LYS A 201 6.20 8.04 -9.21
C LYS A 201 5.97 9.54 -8.97
N ASP A 202 6.55 10.09 -7.90
CA ASP A 202 6.44 11.49 -7.50
C ASP A 202 7.70 12.33 -7.87
N ASP A 203 8.66 11.75 -8.61
CA ASP A 203 9.93 12.37 -9.01
C ASP A 203 10.14 12.21 -10.52
N ASN A 204 9.47 13.07 -11.29
CA ASN A 204 9.50 13.08 -12.75
C ASN A 204 10.93 13.20 -13.33
N PRO A 205 11.83 14.06 -12.82
CA PRO A 205 13.21 14.11 -13.30
C PRO A 205 13.95 12.76 -13.19
N SER A 206 13.87 12.10 -12.02
CA SER A 206 14.52 10.80 -11.82
C SER A 206 13.87 9.70 -12.65
N ALA A 207 12.53 9.67 -12.72
CA ALA A 207 11.80 8.73 -13.56
C ALA A 207 12.21 8.86 -15.05
N SER A 208 12.37 10.09 -15.55
CA SER A 208 12.83 10.35 -16.92
C SER A 208 14.23 9.79 -17.19
N ARG A 209 15.16 9.89 -16.24
CA ARG A 209 16.51 9.31 -16.36
C ARG A 209 16.46 7.78 -16.40
N ILE A 210 15.62 7.19 -15.55
CA ILE A 210 15.38 5.74 -15.51
C ILE A 210 14.83 5.24 -16.85
N THR A 211 13.87 5.96 -17.43
CA THR A 211 13.35 5.65 -18.77
C THR A 211 14.44 5.68 -19.83
N ARG A 212 15.28 6.72 -19.86
CA ARG A 212 16.40 6.81 -20.81
C ARG A 212 17.39 5.66 -20.65
N ALA A 213 17.71 5.27 -19.43
CA ALA A 213 18.61 4.14 -19.15
C ALA A 213 18.05 2.82 -19.68
N PHE A 214 16.76 2.56 -19.45
CA PHE A 214 16.07 1.39 -19.98
C PHE A 214 16.04 1.38 -21.52
N GLU A 215 15.64 2.49 -22.14
CA GLU A 215 15.54 2.62 -23.60
C GLU A 215 16.90 2.47 -24.29
N PHE A 216 17.94 3.09 -23.73
CA PHE A 216 19.31 2.96 -24.22
C PHE A 216 19.71 1.49 -24.29
N ALA A 217 19.53 0.75 -23.19
CA ALA A 217 19.91 -0.65 -23.11
C ALA A 217 19.05 -1.54 -24.01
N SER A 218 17.74 -1.28 -24.06
CA SER A 218 16.82 -2.00 -24.95
C SER A 218 17.19 -1.85 -26.42
N LYS A 219 17.68 -0.67 -26.83
CA LYS A 219 18.06 -0.43 -28.23
C LYS A 219 19.47 -0.92 -28.57
N ASN A 220 20.41 -0.82 -27.63
CA ASN A 220 21.84 -0.98 -27.92
C ASN A 220 22.46 -2.27 -27.37
N LEU A 221 21.86 -2.90 -26.37
CA LEU A 221 22.44 -4.05 -25.64
C LEU A 221 21.57 -5.32 -25.74
N SER A 222 20.25 -5.18 -25.85
CA SER A 222 19.33 -6.32 -26.04
C SER A 222 19.62 -7.05 -27.34
N ASN A 223 19.45 -8.39 -27.35
CA ASN A 223 19.58 -9.26 -28.52
C ASN A 223 20.95 -9.25 -29.23
N ARG A 224 21.91 -8.44 -28.79
CA ARG A 224 23.26 -8.33 -29.35
C ARG A 224 24.29 -9.21 -28.64
N TYR A 225 24.00 -9.66 -27.41
CA TYR A 225 24.93 -10.43 -26.58
C TYR A 225 24.17 -11.54 -25.83
N PRO A 226 24.29 -12.83 -26.16
CA PRO A 226 23.49 -13.87 -25.51
C PRO A 226 23.70 -13.90 -23.97
N LEU A 227 22.59 -14.03 -23.22
CA LEU A 227 22.54 -13.94 -21.74
C LEU A 227 23.50 -14.93 -21.03
N ASP A 228 23.62 -16.13 -21.59
CA ASP A 228 24.36 -17.28 -21.06
C ASP A 228 25.88 -17.16 -21.12
N THR A 229 26.42 -16.25 -21.95
CA THR A 229 27.87 -16.06 -22.09
C THR A 229 28.37 -14.70 -21.58
N ARG A 230 27.49 -13.69 -21.42
CA ARG A 230 27.91 -12.30 -21.12
C ARG A 230 26.93 -11.44 -20.30
N GLY A 231 26.08 -12.03 -19.46
CA GLY A 231 25.26 -11.26 -18.51
C GLY A 231 26.06 -10.26 -17.65
N GLN A 232 27.26 -10.66 -17.20
CA GLN A 232 28.20 -9.79 -16.47
C GLN A 232 28.74 -8.62 -17.32
N TYR A 233 28.96 -8.82 -18.62
CA TYR A 233 29.42 -7.76 -19.52
C TYR A 233 28.34 -6.68 -19.70
N ARG A 234 27.08 -7.09 -19.85
CA ARG A 234 25.94 -6.17 -19.96
C ARG A 234 25.80 -5.29 -18.72
N VAL A 235 25.90 -5.90 -17.55
CA VAL A 235 25.95 -5.16 -16.28
C VAL A 235 27.14 -4.20 -16.27
N ALA A 236 28.35 -4.68 -16.59
CA ALA A 236 29.54 -3.83 -16.55
C ALA A 236 29.43 -2.61 -17.48
N VAL A 237 28.84 -2.77 -18.67
CA VAL A 237 28.54 -1.64 -19.58
C VAL A 237 27.55 -0.67 -18.93
N CYS A 238 26.46 -1.17 -18.33
CA CYS A 238 25.50 -0.35 -17.62
C CYS A 238 26.14 0.41 -16.46
N ASP A 239 26.93 -0.26 -15.62
CA ASP A 239 27.64 0.35 -14.49
C ASP A 239 28.62 1.43 -14.95
N GLN A 240 29.40 1.16 -16.00
CA GLN A 240 30.34 2.15 -16.55
C GLN A 240 29.60 3.36 -17.14
N MET A 241 28.46 3.14 -17.79
CA MET A 241 27.63 4.22 -18.34
C MET A 241 27.01 5.09 -17.25
N VAL A 242 26.56 4.48 -16.15
CA VAL A 242 26.09 5.20 -14.96
C VAL A 242 27.23 5.97 -14.29
N ALA A 243 28.37 5.32 -14.04
CA ALA A 243 29.54 5.93 -13.40
C ALA A 243 30.13 7.11 -14.20
N SER A 244 30.02 7.05 -15.54
CA SER A 244 30.47 8.12 -16.43
C SER A 244 29.44 9.22 -16.67
N GLY A 245 28.27 9.17 -16.01
CA GLY A 245 27.22 10.17 -16.13
C GLY A 245 26.52 10.20 -17.50
N LYS A 246 26.62 9.12 -18.28
CA LYS A 246 26.02 9.01 -19.61
C LYS A 246 24.56 8.53 -19.59
N LEU A 247 24.02 8.22 -18.41
CA LEU A 247 22.64 7.78 -18.15
C LEU A 247 21.92 8.68 -17.12
#